data_AF-A0A2S7K721-F1
#
_entry.id   AF-A0A2S7K721-F1
#
_cell.length_a   1.000
_cell.length_b   1.000
_cell.length_c   1.000
_cell.angle_alpha   90.00
_cell.angle_beta   90.00
_cell.angle_gamma   90.00
#
_symmetry.space_group_name_H-M   'P 1'
#
loop_
_entity.id
_entity.type
_entity.pdbx_description
1 polymer ?
#
loop_
_entity_poly.entity_id
_entity_poly.type
_entity_poly.pdbx_seq_one_letter_code
_entity_poly.pdbx_strand_id
1 'polypeptide(L)'
;MAIGCLIALLAPMFLYVAGSFAIWSITSFDNLTYARTFFSRRVQIEEVIASKRWHDGGFGCTYAAVVFTEETAKKIRTSGPDALFSKPDRSKANSAAYWDGEWRPTPMPDDSRLKAMFDNCLHEINPDYTKVIQGMFNEHGSYYSTSRTRVGVISEKTRIAIVLRFGD
;
A
#
# COMPACT_ATOMS: atom_id res chain seq x y z
N MET A 1 -36.98 40.64 8.83
CA MET A 1 -35.95 40.53 7.77
C MET A 1 -34.59 39.98 8.24
N ALA A 2 -34.43 39.47 9.47
CA ALA A 2 -33.13 38.99 9.95
C ALA A 2 -32.84 37.49 9.68
N ILE A 3 -33.88 36.67 9.49
CA ILE A 3 -33.75 35.19 9.38
C ILE A 3 -33.20 34.76 8.01
N GLY A 4 -33.57 35.46 6.93
CA GLY A 4 -33.11 35.13 5.58
C GLY A 4 -31.61 35.34 5.35
N CYS A 5 -31.00 36.27 6.08
CA CYS A 5 -29.57 36.57 5.97
C CYS A 5 -28.70 35.51 6.68
N LEU A 6 -29.21 34.91 7.76
CA LEU A 6 -28.53 33.84 8.49
C LEU A 6 -28.50 32.51 7.70
N ILE A 7 -29.60 32.17 7.01
CA ILE A 7 -29.70 30.97 6.17
C ILE A 7 -28.77 31.05 4.96
N ALA A 8 -28.64 32.24 4.36
CA ALA A 8 -27.77 32.48 3.21
C ALA A 8 -26.27 32.31 3.52
N LEU A 9 -25.85 32.55 4.77
CA LEU A 9 -24.46 32.37 5.22
C LEU A 9 -24.14 30.92 5.63
N LEU A 10 -25.12 30.17 6.14
CA LEU A 10 -24.92 28.80 6.62
C LEU A 10 -24.94 27.76 5.49
N ALA A 11 -25.70 27.99 4.43
CA ALA A 11 -25.79 27.09 3.28
C ALA A 11 -24.43 26.82 2.57
N PRO A 12 -23.60 27.82 2.22
CA PRO A 12 -22.30 27.57 1.58
C PRO A 12 -21.30 26.88 2.52
N MET A 13 -21.35 27.18 3.82
CA MET A 13 -20.51 26.50 4.82
C MET A 13 -20.89 25.03 4.96
N PHE A 14 -22.19 24.71 4.97
CA PHE A 14 -22.66 23.32 4.99
C PHE A 14 -22.28 22.56 3.72
N LEU A 15 -22.39 23.19 2.54
CA LEU A 15 -21.94 22.60 1.27
C LEU A 15 -20.43 22.37 1.25
N TYR A 16 -19.63 23.28 1.80
CA TYR A 16 -18.18 23.12 1.89
C TYR A 16 -17.79 21.96 2.83
N VAL A 17 -18.41 21.87 4.01
CA VAL A 17 -18.16 20.77 4.96
C VAL A 17 -18.64 19.43 4.38
N ALA A 18 -19.84 19.37 3.80
CA ALA A 18 -20.37 18.16 3.18
C ALA A 18 -19.55 17.72 1.96
N GLY A 19 -19.12 18.66 1.11
CA GLY A 19 -18.24 18.38 -0.03
C GLY A 19 -16.87 17.89 0.41
N SER A 20 -16.26 18.53 1.40
CA SER A 20 -14.97 18.11 1.96
C SER A 20 -15.06 16.72 2.60
N PHE A 21 -16.14 16.44 3.33
CA PHE A 21 -16.38 15.14 3.94
C PHE A 21 -16.65 14.05 2.90
N ALA A 22 -17.38 14.35 1.82
CA ALA A 22 -17.61 13.42 0.72
C ALA A 22 -16.31 13.08 -0.02
N ILE A 23 -15.49 14.08 -0.35
CA ILE A 23 -14.19 13.88 -1.00
C ILE A 23 -13.25 13.08 -0.09
N TRP A 24 -13.18 13.42 1.19
CA TRP A 24 -12.34 12.73 2.17
C TRP A 24 -12.79 11.29 2.40
N SER A 25 -14.11 11.05 2.45
CA SER A 25 -14.67 9.71 2.59
C SER A 25 -14.36 8.85 1.36
N ILE A 26 -14.66 9.34 0.15
CA ILE A 26 -14.41 8.58 -1.10
C ILE A 26 -12.93 8.22 -1.23
N THR A 27 -12.05 9.21 -1.07
CA THR A 27 -10.60 8.99 -1.18
C THR A 27 -10.05 8.07 -0.09
N SER A 28 -10.51 8.19 1.16
CA SER A 28 -10.05 7.33 2.26
C SER A 28 -10.59 5.90 2.16
N PHE A 29 -11.86 5.71 1.78
CA PHE A 29 -12.47 4.39 1.61
C PHE A 29 -11.93 3.64 0.39
N ASP A 30 -11.71 4.31 -0.74
CA ASP A 30 -11.11 3.70 -1.93
C ASP A 30 -9.66 3.27 -1.67
N ASN A 31 -8.92 4.08 -0.90
CA ASN A 31 -7.57 3.77 -0.49
C ASN A 31 -7.53 2.50 0.37
N LEU A 32 -8.29 2.41 1.47
CA LEU A 32 -8.30 1.20 2.31
C LEU A 32 -8.75 -0.06 1.55
N THR A 33 -9.68 0.11 0.61
CA THR A 33 -10.17 -0.99 -0.24
C THR A 33 -9.08 -1.49 -1.19
N TYR A 34 -8.18 -0.63 -1.68
CA TYR A 34 -7.10 -1.05 -2.57
C TYR A 34 -6.12 -2.02 -1.91
N ALA A 35 -5.62 -1.71 -0.71
CA ALA A 35 -4.71 -2.61 0.00
C ALA A 35 -5.38 -3.96 0.31
N ARG A 36 -6.63 -3.93 0.78
CA ARG A 36 -7.41 -5.16 0.98
C ARG A 36 -7.56 -5.95 -0.32
N THR A 37 -7.90 -5.30 -1.42
CA THR A 37 -8.03 -5.96 -2.72
C THR A 37 -6.71 -6.59 -3.17
N PHE A 38 -5.59 -5.86 -3.05
CA PHE A 38 -4.27 -6.33 -3.45
C PHE A 38 -3.83 -7.55 -2.62
N PHE A 39 -4.07 -7.53 -1.31
CA PHE A 39 -3.55 -8.54 -0.38
C PHE A 39 -4.53 -9.67 -0.02
N SER A 40 -5.84 -9.50 -0.23
CA SER A 40 -6.93 -10.39 0.24
C SER A 40 -6.78 -11.89 -0.08
N ARG A 41 -6.04 -12.24 -1.14
CA ARG A 41 -5.82 -13.64 -1.55
C ARG A 41 -4.43 -14.17 -1.22
N ARG A 42 -3.60 -13.37 -0.58
CA ARG A 42 -2.17 -13.60 -0.39
C ARG A 42 -1.81 -13.62 1.10
N VAL A 43 -2.32 -12.66 1.85
CA VAL A 43 -2.07 -12.53 3.29
C VAL A 43 -3.39 -12.28 4.01
N GLN A 44 -3.49 -12.77 5.25
CA GLN A 44 -4.60 -12.39 6.12
C GLN A 44 -4.26 -11.06 6.78
N ILE A 45 -5.08 -10.04 6.53
CA ILE A 45 -4.84 -8.67 6.95
C ILE A 45 -5.43 -8.44 8.34
N GLU A 46 -4.62 -7.94 9.25
CA GLU A 46 -5.05 -7.47 10.57
C GLU A 46 -5.37 -5.97 10.50
N GLU A 47 -4.47 -5.19 9.91
CA GLU A 47 -4.59 -3.73 9.79
C GLU A 47 -4.10 -3.26 8.42
N VAL A 48 -4.75 -2.22 7.88
CA VAL A 48 -4.23 -1.50 6.72
C VAL A 48 -3.47 -0.28 7.22
N ILE A 49 -2.16 -0.25 6.98
CA ILE A 49 -1.27 0.85 7.41
C ILE A 49 -1.53 2.08 6.54
N ALA A 50 -1.44 1.88 5.23
CA ALA A 50 -1.58 2.96 4.26
C ALA A 50 -1.86 2.34 2.88
N SER A 51 -2.56 3.09 2.04
CA SER A 51 -2.85 2.65 0.69
C SER A 51 -3.17 3.86 -0.18
N LYS A 52 -2.74 3.81 -1.43
CA LYS A 52 -3.03 4.83 -2.44
C LYS A 52 -3.08 4.13 -3.79
N ARG A 53 -4.23 4.19 -4.45
CA ARG A 53 -4.39 3.75 -5.83
C ARG A 53 -4.47 4.98 -6.71
N TRP A 54 -3.59 5.12 -7.70
CA TRP A 54 -3.76 6.17 -8.68
C TRP A 54 -4.92 5.83 -9.62
N HIS A 55 -5.84 6.79 -9.81
CA HIS A 55 -6.84 6.77 -10.87
C HIS A 55 -6.43 7.78 -11.94
N ASP A 56 -6.28 7.31 -13.18
CA ASP A 56 -6.07 8.08 -14.41
C ASP A 56 -4.73 8.83 -14.59
N GLY A 57 -3.77 8.15 -15.26
CA GLY A 57 -2.78 8.78 -16.16
C GLY A 57 -1.79 9.80 -15.59
N GLY A 58 -1.44 9.73 -14.31
CA GLY A 58 -0.53 10.68 -13.66
C GLY A 58 0.74 10.04 -13.08
N PHE A 59 1.83 10.82 -13.08
CA PHE A 59 3.13 10.43 -12.53
C PHE A 59 3.12 10.42 -10.99
N GLY A 60 3.25 9.23 -10.38
CA GLY A 60 3.76 9.08 -9.01
C GLY A 60 3.46 7.72 -8.38
N CYS A 61 3.24 7.70 -7.06
CA CYS A 61 3.28 6.47 -6.27
C CYS A 61 1.90 5.83 -6.07
N THR A 62 1.80 4.56 -6.45
CA THR A 62 0.72 3.65 -6.01
C THR A 62 1.30 2.72 -4.96
N TYR A 63 0.62 2.56 -3.83
CA TYR A 63 1.10 1.71 -2.76
C TYR A 63 -0.01 1.03 -1.98
N ALA A 64 0.34 -0.11 -1.39
CA ALA A 64 -0.47 -0.82 -0.43
C ALA A 64 0.44 -1.35 0.67
N ALA A 65 0.15 -1.00 1.92
CA ALA A 65 0.89 -1.44 3.10
C ALA A 65 -0.09 -1.97 4.15
N VAL A 66 0.20 -3.14 4.70
CA VAL A 66 -0.65 -3.84 5.66
C VAL A 66 0.17 -4.47 6.79
N VAL A 67 -0.45 -4.58 7.96
CA VAL A 67 -0.05 -5.53 9.00
C VAL A 67 -0.84 -6.82 8.78
N PHE A 68 -0.15 -7.95 8.76
CA PHE A 68 -0.77 -9.26 8.60
C PHE A 68 -0.74 -10.09 9.89
N THR A 69 -1.58 -11.13 9.92
CA THR A 69 -1.73 -12.00 11.09
C THR A 69 -0.48 -12.85 11.36
N GLU A 70 -0.30 -13.29 12.61
CA GLU A 70 0.75 -14.26 12.97
C GLU A 70 0.64 -15.58 12.17
N GLU A 71 -0.56 -15.98 11.75
CA GLU A 71 -0.73 -17.15 10.87
C GLU A 71 -0.03 -16.96 9.52
N THR A 72 -0.14 -15.75 8.95
CA THR A 72 0.58 -15.40 7.72
C THR A 72 2.08 -15.37 7.96
N ALA A 73 2.54 -14.81 9.09
CA ALA A 73 3.96 -14.80 9.46
C ALA A 73 4.54 -16.21 9.52
N LYS A 74 3.83 -17.16 10.16
CA LYS A 74 4.22 -18.56 10.23
C LYS A 74 4.34 -19.21 8.85
N LYS A 75 3.42 -18.93 7.93
CA LYS A 75 3.49 -19.45 6.55
C LYS A 75 4.73 -18.93 5.82
N ILE A 76 5.04 -17.64 5.94
CA ILE A 76 6.26 -17.06 5.35
C ILE A 76 7.50 -17.76 5.91
N ARG A 77 7.56 -17.99 7.23
CA ARG A 77 8.68 -18.70 7.87
C ARG A 77 8.90 -20.11 7.33
N THR A 78 7.82 -20.84 7.06
CA THR A 78 7.87 -22.25 6.67
C THR A 78 8.05 -22.47 5.18
N SER A 79 7.44 -21.64 4.34
CA SER A 79 7.36 -21.86 2.89
C SER A 79 7.86 -20.67 2.05
N GLY A 80 8.31 -19.60 2.70
CA GLY A 80 8.67 -18.35 2.04
C GLY A 80 7.45 -17.55 1.55
N PRO A 81 7.67 -16.30 1.13
CA PRO A 81 6.62 -15.43 0.59
C PRO A 81 6.10 -15.89 -0.78
N ASP A 82 6.89 -16.59 -1.61
CA ASP A 82 6.43 -17.05 -2.93
C ASP A 82 5.20 -17.97 -2.86
N ALA A 83 5.05 -18.73 -1.76
CA ALA A 83 3.86 -19.56 -1.51
C ALA A 83 2.58 -18.73 -1.35
N LEU A 84 2.69 -17.46 -0.93
CA LEU A 84 1.57 -16.54 -0.72
C LEU A 84 1.31 -15.67 -1.95
N PHE A 85 2.36 -15.35 -2.71
CA PHE A 85 2.32 -14.48 -3.89
C PHE A 85 2.33 -15.25 -5.21
N SER A 86 2.01 -16.55 -5.18
CA SER A 86 1.98 -17.44 -6.36
C SER A 86 1.33 -16.76 -7.57
N LYS A 87 1.97 -16.85 -8.74
CA LYS A 87 1.54 -16.20 -9.99
C LYS A 87 0.07 -16.54 -10.25
N PRO A 88 -0.88 -15.59 -10.13
CA PRO A 88 -2.24 -15.87 -10.49
C PRO A 88 -2.33 -16.13 -11.99
N ASP A 89 -3.31 -16.92 -12.39
CA ASP A 89 -3.71 -17.08 -13.79
C ASP A 89 -3.93 -15.68 -14.40
N ARG A 90 -3.06 -15.30 -15.35
CA ARG A 90 -3.05 -13.97 -15.98
C ARG A 90 -4.40 -13.62 -16.60
N SER A 91 -5.23 -14.61 -16.93
CA SER A 91 -6.56 -14.42 -17.50
C SER A 91 -7.61 -13.91 -16.50
N LYS A 92 -7.36 -13.97 -15.19
CA LYS A 92 -8.35 -13.67 -14.13
C LYS A 92 -7.93 -12.58 -13.14
N ALA A 93 -6.70 -12.08 -13.23
CA ALA A 93 -6.22 -11.04 -12.32
C ALA A 93 -6.53 -9.65 -12.88
N ASN A 94 -7.27 -8.84 -12.11
CA ASN A 94 -7.29 -7.39 -12.31
C ASN A 94 -5.83 -6.91 -12.32
N SER A 95 -5.36 -6.27 -13.39
CA SER A 95 -3.94 -5.94 -13.64
C SER A 95 -3.28 -5.17 -12.48
N ALA A 96 -4.07 -4.38 -11.75
CA ALA A 96 -3.66 -3.62 -10.57
C ALA A 96 -3.29 -4.48 -9.34
N ALA A 97 -3.78 -5.71 -9.26
CA ALA A 97 -3.53 -6.65 -8.15
C ALA A 97 -2.61 -7.82 -8.56
N TYR A 98 -1.95 -7.73 -9.71
CA TYR A 98 -0.98 -8.71 -10.19
C TYR A 98 0.38 -8.52 -9.51
N TRP A 99 1.09 -9.61 -9.19
CA TRP A 99 2.50 -9.58 -8.76
C TRP A 99 3.30 -10.55 -9.63
N ASP A 100 4.43 -10.09 -10.14
CA ASP A 100 5.32 -10.85 -11.02
C ASP A 100 6.78 -10.89 -10.57
N GLY A 101 7.11 -10.17 -9.50
CA GLY A 101 8.45 -10.19 -8.93
C GLY A 101 8.74 -11.50 -8.19
N GLU A 102 9.97 -11.96 -8.27
CA GLU A 102 10.50 -13.05 -7.45
C GLU A 102 10.90 -12.50 -6.08
N TRP A 103 10.55 -13.20 -5.01
CA TRP A 103 10.94 -12.80 -3.66
C TRP A 103 12.33 -13.32 -3.31
N ARG A 104 13.13 -12.47 -2.66
CA ARG A 104 14.51 -12.77 -2.28
C ARG A 104 14.72 -12.39 -0.82
N PRO A 105 15.50 -13.18 -0.06
CA PRO A 105 15.84 -12.80 1.30
C PRO A 105 16.71 -11.54 1.28
N THR A 106 16.56 -10.72 2.30
CA THR A 106 17.44 -9.58 2.57
C THR A 106 18.82 -10.05 3.09
N PRO A 107 19.88 -9.23 3.05
CA PRO A 107 19.91 -7.81 2.67
C PRO A 107 19.61 -7.58 1.18
N MET A 108 18.90 -6.49 0.89
CA MET A 108 18.75 -6.03 -0.49
C MET A 108 20.12 -5.58 -1.02
N PRO A 109 20.51 -5.96 -2.25
CA PRO A 109 21.72 -5.42 -2.87
C PRO A 109 21.62 -3.90 -2.98
N ASP A 110 22.77 -3.21 -3.00
CA ASP A 110 22.83 -1.75 -3.17
C ASP A 110 22.47 -1.37 -4.62
N ASP A 111 21.19 -1.49 -4.96
CA ASP A 111 20.61 -1.10 -6.23
C ASP A 111 19.99 0.30 -6.09
N SER A 112 20.68 1.27 -6.69
CA SER A 112 20.28 2.67 -6.72
C SER A 112 18.85 2.90 -7.22
N ARG A 113 18.32 2.06 -8.12
CA ARG A 113 16.99 2.21 -8.70
C ARG A 113 15.89 1.79 -7.73
N LEU A 114 16.06 0.66 -7.05
CA LEU A 114 15.09 0.16 -6.07
C LEU A 114 15.01 1.09 -4.87
N LYS A 115 16.18 1.52 -4.40
CA LYS A 115 16.31 2.49 -3.32
C LYS A 115 15.63 3.81 -3.67
N ALA A 116 15.88 4.33 -4.89
CA ALA A 116 15.21 5.55 -5.36
C ALA A 116 13.69 5.39 -5.47
N MET A 117 13.18 4.26 -5.96
CA MET A 117 11.72 4.00 -6.00
C MET A 117 11.12 3.98 -4.60
N PHE A 118 11.83 3.41 -3.61
CA PHE A 118 11.38 3.46 -2.22
C PHE A 118 11.43 4.87 -1.65
N ASP A 119 12.57 5.56 -1.72
CA ASP A 119 12.72 6.89 -1.13
C ASP A 119 11.71 7.90 -1.71
N ASN A 120 11.41 7.78 -3.00
CA ASN A 120 10.42 8.62 -3.68
C ASN A 120 8.96 8.31 -3.31
N CYS A 121 8.65 7.14 -2.75
CA CYS A 121 7.27 6.78 -2.43
C CYS A 121 7.01 6.60 -0.92
N LEU A 122 8.04 6.28 -0.16
CA LEU A 122 7.91 5.91 1.24
C LEU A 122 7.63 7.12 2.12
N HIS A 123 8.05 8.32 1.71
CA HIS A 123 7.70 9.56 2.40
C HIS A 123 6.20 9.91 2.34
N GLU A 124 5.44 9.32 1.39
CA GLU A 124 3.97 9.43 1.33
C GLU A 124 3.28 8.46 2.30
N ILE A 125 4.00 7.48 2.83
CA ILE A 125 3.49 6.51 3.80
C ILE A 125 3.65 7.10 5.20
N ASN A 126 2.76 6.71 6.11
CA ASN A 126 2.76 7.14 7.50
C ASN A 126 4.21 7.21 8.06
N PRO A 127 4.66 8.37 8.56
CA PRO A 127 6.04 8.58 9.05
C PRO A 127 6.49 7.56 10.10
N ASP A 128 5.56 7.09 10.93
CA ASP A 128 5.84 6.10 11.99
C ASP A 128 6.31 4.76 11.42
N TYR A 129 5.81 4.40 10.23
CA TYR A 129 6.13 3.15 9.56
C TYR A 129 7.31 3.29 8.59
N THR A 130 7.67 4.50 8.17
CA THR A 130 8.74 4.74 7.19
C THR A 130 10.07 4.13 7.65
N LYS A 131 10.50 4.41 8.89
CA LYS A 131 11.76 3.88 9.43
C LYS A 131 11.72 2.36 9.61
N VAL A 132 10.57 1.83 10.01
CA VAL A 132 10.37 0.38 10.18
C VAL A 132 10.53 -0.31 8.82
N ILE A 133 9.86 0.20 7.78
CA ILE A 133 9.91 -0.34 6.42
C ILE A 133 11.33 -0.22 5.82
N GLN A 134 12.03 0.90 6.05
CA GLN A 134 13.43 1.03 5.65
C GLN A 134 14.33 0.01 6.35
N GLY A 135 14.09 -0.26 7.64
CA GLY A 135 14.83 -1.27 8.40
C GLY A 135 14.66 -2.68 7.83
N MET A 136 13.49 -3.01 7.28
CA MET A 136 13.19 -4.34 6.74
C MET A 136 14.14 -4.75 5.60
N PHE A 137 14.74 -3.82 4.84
CA PHE A 137 15.69 -4.16 3.76
C PHE A 137 17.00 -4.79 4.23
N ASN A 138 17.30 -4.70 5.52
CA ASN A 138 18.51 -5.21 6.12
C ASN A 138 18.21 -6.18 7.28
N GLU A 139 16.95 -6.57 7.46
CA GLU A 139 16.50 -7.37 8.60
C GLU A 139 16.34 -8.85 8.24
N HIS A 140 17.03 -9.73 8.96
CA HIS A 140 16.84 -11.19 8.84
C HIS A 140 15.36 -11.58 9.05
N GLY A 141 14.83 -12.46 8.19
CA GLY A 141 13.40 -12.81 8.16
C GLY A 141 12.55 -11.87 7.29
N SER A 142 13.19 -10.86 6.69
CA SER A 142 12.58 -10.02 5.66
C SER A 142 12.97 -10.44 4.25
N TYR A 143 12.05 -10.23 3.33
CA TYR A 143 12.19 -10.52 1.92
C TYR A 143 11.85 -9.27 1.12
N TYR A 144 12.58 -9.05 0.04
CA TYR A 144 12.27 -8.02 -0.94
C TYR A 144 11.94 -8.67 -2.27
N SER A 145 11.21 -7.94 -3.11
CA SER A 145 10.91 -8.38 -4.46
C SER A 145 10.77 -7.19 -5.38
N THR A 146 11.18 -7.38 -6.63
CA THR A 146 11.30 -6.31 -7.60
C THR A 146 10.71 -6.77 -8.92
N SER A 147 9.94 -5.93 -9.57
CA SER A 147 9.56 -6.10 -10.96
C SER A 147 9.84 -4.83 -11.75
N ARG A 148 9.45 -4.78 -13.03
CA ARG A 148 9.78 -3.64 -13.91
C ARG A 148 9.32 -2.29 -13.35
N THR A 149 8.18 -2.29 -12.66
CA THR A 149 7.53 -1.07 -12.15
C THR A 149 7.21 -1.12 -10.67
N ARG A 150 7.46 -2.26 -10.01
CA ARG A 150 7.05 -2.49 -8.61
C ARG A 150 8.20 -2.90 -7.73
N VAL A 151 8.10 -2.53 -6.46
CA VAL A 151 8.97 -3.06 -5.42
C VAL A 151 8.12 -3.45 -4.23
N GLY A 152 8.44 -4.58 -3.61
CA GLY A 152 7.77 -5.08 -2.42
C GLY A 152 8.77 -5.43 -1.35
N VAL A 153 8.39 -5.24 -0.10
CA VAL A 153 9.12 -5.79 1.06
C VAL A 153 8.12 -6.39 2.03
N ILE A 154 8.50 -7.52 2.62
CA ILE A 154 7.69 -8.26 3.58
C ILE A 154 8.59 -8.76 4.69
N SER A 155 8.19 -8.60 5.95
CA SER A 155 8.95 -9.05 7.11
C SER A 155 8.09 -9.94 7.98
N GLU A 156 8.55 -11.15 8.23
CA GLU A 156 7.86 -12.06 9.16
C GLU A 156 7.84 -11.50 10.59
N LYS A 157 8.86 -10.72 10.96
CA LYS A 157 9.09 -10.27 12.33
C LYS A 157 8.25 -9.05 12.67
N THR A 158 8.20 -8.05 11.78
CA THR A 158 7.34 -6.87 11.97
C THR A 158 5.90 -7.14 11.53
N ARG A 159 5.66 -8.25 10.81
CA ARG A 159 4.37 -8.63 10.22
C ARG A 159 3.84 -7.59 9.23
N ILE A 160 4.73 -6.85 8.60
CA ILE A 160 4.39 -5.82 7.62
C ILE A 160 4.64 -6.36 6.21
N ALA A 161 3.68 -6.14 5.32
CA ALA A 161 3.84 -6.32 3.88
C ALA A 161 3.53 -5.00 3.18
N ILE A 162 4.41 -4.60 2.27
CA ILE A 162 4.24 -3.41 1.45
C ILE A 162 4.57 -3.72 0.00
N VAL A 163 3.76 -3.16 -0.89
CA VAL A 163 4.04 -3.08 -2.32
C VAL A 163 3.92 -1.63 -2.76
N LEU A 164 4.93 -1.18 -3.51
CA LEU A 164 5.01 0.10 -4.17
C LEU A 164 5.04 -0.11 -5.68
N ARG A 165 4.45 0.81 -6.42
CA ARG A 165 4.60 0.97 -7.86
C ARG A 165 4.91 2.42 -8.16
N PHE A 166 5.99 2.66 -8.91
CA PHE A 166 6.37 3.98 -9.39
C PHE A 166 6.09 4.07 -10.90
N GLY A 167 5.34 5.09 -11.31
CA GLY A 167 5.01 5.34 -12.71
C GLY A 167 3.75 4.62 -13.20
N ASP A 168 2.73 5.42 -13.49
CA ASP A 168 1.68 5.18 -14.48
C ASP A 168 1.67 6.37 -15.45
#